data_AF-A0A954RCG7-F1
#
_entry.id   AF-A0A954RCG7-F1
#
_cell.length_a   1.000
_cell.length_b   1.000
_cell.length_c   1.000
_cell.angle_alpha   90.00
_cell.angle_beta   90.00
_cell.angle_gamma   90.00
#
_symmetry.space_group_name_H-M   'P 1'
#
loop_
_entity.id
_entity.type
_entity.pdbx_description
1 polymer ?
#
loop_
_entity_poly.entity_id
_entity_poly.type
_entity_poly.pdbx_seq_one_letter_code
_entity_poly.pdbx_strand_id
1 'polypeptide(L)'
;MSKQAEKQSNGRSASGTSELVKMLQKAYRMEVETVANYLANSVHLDGVRAEEVKRSLAEDVTEELGHARQLANRIKQLRGRIPGSLELQFDQESLRPPQTTTDVRHVIEGVITAEREAIEHYRAIIHSAADEDPVTADLATQILADEEAHRTQFEGFLAELDA
;
A
#
# COMPACT_ATOMS: atom_id res chain seq x y z
N MET A 1 43.51 37.26 3.27
CA MET A 1 43.38 35.87 2.79
C MET A 1 42.13 35.27 3.41
N SER A 2 41.15 34.95 2.57
CA SER A 2 39.72 34.82 2.90
C SER A 2 39.38 33.52 3.63
N LYS A 3 38.56 33.61 4.69
CA LYS A 3 37.87 32.48 5.33
C LYS A 3 36.59 32.12 4.57
N GLN A 4 36.71 31.86 3.28
CA GLN A 4 35.65 31.37 2.41
C GLN A 4 36.14 30.14 1.65
N ALA A 5 36.25 29.01 2.34
CA ALA A 5 36.50 27.72 1.70
C ALA A 5 36.09 26.58 2.63
N GLU A 6 34.81 26.52 3.04
CA GLU A 6 34.30 25.31 3.72
C GLU A 6 32.77 25.15 3.65
N LYS A 7 32.15 25.65 2.58
CA LYS A 7 30.70 25.47 2.35
C LYS A 7 30.41 24.89 0.98
N GLN A 8 31.03 23.76 0.66
CA GLN A 8 30.64 22.88 -0.45
C GLN A 8 30.79 21.43 0.01
N SER A 9 29.83 20.98 0.81
CA SER A 9 29.65 19.58 1.18
C SER A 9 28.19 19.21 0.90
N ASN A 10 28.00 18.53 -0.23
CA ASN A 10 26.90 17.62 -0.55
C ASN A 10 25.46 18.16 -0.42
N GLY A 11 24.96 18.74 -1.52
CA GLY A 11 23.57 19.16 -1.68
C GLY A 11 22.61 17.98 -1.88
N ARG A 12 22.31 17.23 -0.81
CA ARG A 12 21.04 16.51 -0.70
C ARG A 12 20.07 17.50 -0.05
N SER A 13 19.05 17.96 -0.78
CA SER A 13 18.06 18.85 -0.17
C SER A 13 17.40 18.07 0.97
N ALA A 14 17.49 18.58 2.19
CA ALA A 14 16.85 17.93 3.35
C ALA A 14 15.32 17.83 3.18
N SER A 15 14.72 18.62 2.27
CA SER A 15 13.28 18.60 2.02
C SER A 15 12.83 17.47 1.08
N GLY A 16 13.57 17.12 0.02
CA GLY A 16 13.16 16.07 -0.91
C GLY A 16 13.13 14.67 -0.28
N THR A 17 14.17 14.33 0.49
CA THR A 17 14.20 13.06 1.25
C THR A 17 13.15 13.04 2.37
N SER A 18 12.78 14.19 2.92
CA SER A 18 11.71 14.30 3.93
C SER A 18 10.33 14.00 3.33
N GLU A 19 10.01 14.53 2.14
CA GLU A 19 8.73 14.28 1.50
C GLU A 19 8.58 12.83 1.01
N LEU A 20 9.61 12.26 0.39
CA LEU A 20 9.57 10.85 -0.05
C LEU A 20 9.37 9.89 1.14
N VAL A 21 10.01 10.18 2.29
CA VAL A 21 9.78 9.40 3.53
C VAL A 21 8.33 9.48 3.97
N LYS A 22 7.66 10.64 3.90
CA LYS A 22 6.23 10.77 4.24
C LYS A 22 5.35 9.96 3.29
N MET A 23 5.66 9.97 1.98
CA MET A 23 4.91 9.17 1.01
C MET A 23 5.03 7.68 1.29
N LEU A 24 6.24 7.20 1.62
CA LEU A 24 6.45 5.81 2.02
C LEU A 24 5.78 5.46 3.35
N GLN A 25 5.74 6.39 4.31
CA GLN A 25 5.00 6.19 5.56
C GLN A 25 3.49 6.07 5.31
N LYS A 26 2.95 6.84 4.36
CA LYS A 26 1.55 6.70 3.93
C LYS A 26 1.31 5.33 3.26
N ALA A 27 2.17 4.93 2.31
CA ALA A 27 2.06 3.60 1.68
C ALA A 27 2.11 2.48 2.73
N TYR A 28 3.09 2.54 3.66
CA TYR A 28 3.21 1.59 4.76
C TYR A 28 1.93 1.47 5.59
N ARG A 29 1.28 2.60 5.88
CA ARG A 29 0.01 2.60 6.61
C ARG A 29 -1.11 1.96 5.80
N MET A 30 -1.19 2.26 4.50
CA MET A 30 -2.18 1.66 3.59
C MET A 30 -2.05 0.13 3.62
N GLU A 31 -0.84 -0.43 3.47
CA GLU A 31 -0.68 -1.90 3.48
C GLU A 31 -0.99 -2.53 4.83
N VAL A 32 -0.62 -1.88 5.93
CA VAL A 32 -0.96 -2.39 7.27
C VAL A 32 -2.48 -2.38 7.49
N GLU A 33 -3.19 -1.39 6.95
CA GLU A 33 -4.64 -1.34 6.99
C GLU A 33 -5.28 -2.40 6.09
N THR A 34 -4.79 -2.57 4.86
CA THR A 34 -5.22 -3.60 3.92
C THR A 34 -5.06 -4.99 4.55
N VAL A 35 -3.92 -5.29 5.19
CA VAL A 35 -3.71 -6.53 5.96
C VAL A 35 -4.81 -6.73 7.01
N ALA A 36 -5.13 -5.70 7.79
CA ALA A 36 -6.13 -5.80 8.85
C ALA A 36 -7.53 -6.10 8.27
N ASN A 37 -7.89 -5.44 7.18
CA ASN A 37 -9.19 -5.64 6.53
C ASN A 37 -9.26 -6.97 5.77
N TYR A 38 -8.20 -7.40 5.07
CA TYR A 38 -8.17 -8.68 4.35
C TYR A 38 -8.24 -9.86 5.31
N LEU A 39 -7.53 -9.79 6.44
CA LEU A 39 -7.64 -10.79 7.51
C LEU A 39 -9.07 -10.88 8.05
N ALA A 40 -9.72 -9.74 8.27
CA ALA A 40 -11.08 -9.73 8.78
C ALA A 40 -12.07 -10.30 7.75
N ASN A 41 -11.99 -9.88 6.48
CA ASN A 41 -12.90 -10.30 5.41
C ASN A 41 -12.70 -11.76 4.99
N SER A 42 -11.47 -12.28 5.00
CA SER A 42 -11.19 -13.69 4.65
C SER A 42 -11.82 -14.68 5.64
N VAL A 43 -12.14 -14.21 6.85
CA VAL A 43 -12.80 -15.00 7.90
C VAL A 43 -14.30 -14.69 8.00
N HIS A 44 -14.69 -13.42 7.92
CA HIS A 44 -16.05 -12.95 8.22
C HIS A 44 -17.08 -13.28 7.15
N LEU A 45 -16.68 -13.42 5.89
CA LEU A 45 -17.61 -13.71 4.81
C LEU A 45 -18.19 -15.14 4.89
N ASP A 46 -19.48 -15.26 4.61
CA ASP A 46 -20.22 -16.51 4.56
C ASP A 46 -20.76 -16.80 3.14
N GLY A 47 -20.86 -18.09 2.82
CA GLY A 47 -21.58 -18.58 1.65
C GLY A 47 -20.69 -19.06 0.51
N VAL A 48 -21.24 -19.94 -0.33
CA VAL A 48 -20.48 -20.65 -1.38
C VAL A 48 -19.81 -19.71 -2.37
N ARG A 49 -20.47 -18.60 -2.73
CA ARG A 49 -19.92 -17.57 -3.64
C ARG A 49 -18.75 -16.80 -3.02
N ALA A 50 -18.59 -16.84 -1.70
CA ALA A 50 -17.52 -16.14 -0.99
C ALA A 50 -16.23 -16.94 -0.88
N GLU A 51 -16.27 -18.27 -1.08
CA GLU A 51 -15.12 -19.15 -0.78
C GLU A 51 -13.86 -18.80 -1.58
N GLU A 52 -14.02 -18.43 -2.86
CA GLU A 52 -12.89 -18.01 -3.70
C GLU A 52 -12.33 -16.66 -3.23
N VAL A 53 -13.20 -15.69 -2.96
CA VAL A 53 -12.82 -14.35 -2.47
C VAL A 53 -12.09 -14.47 -1.13
N LYS A 54 -12.58 -15.31 -0.21
CA LYS A 54 -11.95 -15.56 1.09
C LYS A 54 -10.57 -16.17 0.92
N ARG A 55 -10.41 -17.13 0.01
CA ARG A 55 -9.10 -17.75 -0.26
C ARG A 55 -8.11 -16.72 -0.81
N SER A 56 -8.51 -15.94 -1.80
CA SER A 56 -7.70 -14.83 -2.35
C SER A 56 -7.24 -13.89 -1.24
N LEU A 57 -8.19 -13.33 -0.48
CA LEU A 57 -7.87 -12.40 0.61
C LEU A 57 -6.93 -13.01 1.66
N ALA A 58 -7.07 -14.31 1.97
CA ALA A 58 -6.19 -14.98 2.92
C ALA A 58 -4.75 -15.15 2.39
N GLU A 59 -4.59 -15.35 1.08
CA GLU A 59 -3.28 -15.38 0.41
C GLU A 59 -2.67 -13.97 0.40
N ASP A 60 -3.46 -12.97 -0.02
CA ASP A 60 -3.05 -11.56 -0.15
C ASP A 60 -2.63 -10.94 1.19
N VAL A 61 -3.18 -11.38 2.34
CA VAL A 61 -2.69 -10.97 3.68
C VAL A 61 -1.18 -11.12 3.83
N THR A 62 -0.60 -12.20 3.28
CA THR A 62 0.85 -12.42 3.39
C THR A 62 1.63 -11.53 2.43
N GLU A 63 1.08 -11.27 1.25
CA GLU A 63 1.67 -10.39 0.23
C GLU A 63 1.70 -8.93 0.73
N GLU A 64 0.59 -8.42 1.25
CA GLU A 64 0.49 -7.06 1.80
C GLU A 64 1.39 -6.85 3.01
N LEU A 65 1.51 -7.85 3.88
CA LEU A 65 2.48 -7.81 4.97
C LEU A 65 3.93 -7.78 4.45
N GLY A 66 4.17 -8.41 3.30
CA GLY A 66 5.41 -8.31 2.53
C GLY A 66 5.68 -6.88 2.07
N HIS A 67 4.70 -6.23 1.42
CA HIS A 67 4.78 -4.83 0.98
C HIS A 67 5.10 -3.90 2.15
N ALA A 68 4.33 -3.99 3.24
CA ALA A 68 4.56 -3.22 4.47
C ALA A 68 5.99 -3.37 5.00
N ARG A 69 6.55 -4.59 4.97
CA ARG A 69 7.92 -4.86 5.44
C ARG A 69 8.97 -4.24 4.51
N GLN A 70 8.78 -4.33 3.21
CA GLN A 70 9.68 -3.72 2.23
C GLN A 70 9.70 -2.19 2.40
N LEU A 71 8.53 -1.56 2.55
CA LEU A 71 8.38 -0.13 2.80
C LEU A 71 9.03 0.30 4.11
N ALA A 72 8.81 -0.43 5.21
CA ALA A 72 9.43 -0.15 6.51
C ALA A 72 10.96 -0.18 6.43
N ASN A 73 11.52 -1.18 5.73
CA ASN A 73 12.95 -1.27 5.48
C ASN A 73 13.45 -0.07 4.66
N ARG A 74 12.72 0.34 3.63
CA ARG A 74 13.08 1.49 2.79
C ARG A 74 13.05 2.80 3.57
N ILE A 75 12.01 3.04 4.37
CA ILE A 75 11.91 4.19 5.28
C ILE A 75 13.16 4.25 6.18
N LYS A 76 13.57 3.13 6.77
CA LYS A 76 14.78 3.07 7.62
C LYS A 76 16.06 3.42 6.86
N GLN A 77 16.22 2.91 5.64
CA GLN A 77 17.38 3.19 4.80
C GLN A 77 17.49 4.70 4.49
N LEU A 78 16.35 5.37 4.31
CA LEU A 78 16.24 6.82 4.12
C LEU A 78 16.32 7.63 5.43
N ARG A 79 16.67 6.99 6.55
CA ARG A 79 16.77 7.60 7.90
C ARG A 79 15.42 8.11 8.46
N GLY A 80 14.31 7.66 7.90
CA GLY A 80 12.96 7.87 8.44
C GLY A 80 12.66 6.98 9.64
N ARG A 81 11.65 7.38 10.42
CA ARG A 81 11.05 6.59 11.50
C ARG A 81 9.82 5.88 10.94
N ILE A 82 9.67 4.59 11.22
CA ILE A 82 8.48 3.82 10.84
C ILE A 82 7.38 4.12 11.87
N PRO A 83 6.15 4.50 11.45
CA PRO A 83 5.05 4.74 12.38
C PRO A 83 4.62 3.44 13.07
N GLY A 84 4.31 3.53 14.37
CA GLY A 84 3.77 2.43 15.17
C GLY A 84 2.25 2.55 15.33
N SER A 85 1.63 1.59 16.02
CA SER A 85 0.16 1.45 16.10
C SER A 85 -0.61 2.72 16.44
N LEU A 86 -0.15 3.53 17.41
CA LEU A 86 -0.84 4.78 17.80
C LEU A 86 -0.67 5.94 16.80
N GLU A 87 0.18 5.77 15.79
CA GLU A 87 0.43 6.74 14.72
C GLU A 87 -0.21 6.32 13.39
N LEU A 88 -0.72 5.08 13.29
CA LEU A 88 -1.42 4.58 12.11
C LEU A 88 -2.89 5.00 12.19
N GLN A 89 -3.26 6.00 11.41
CA GLN A 89 -4.63 6.47 11.27
C GLN A 89 -5.28 5.84 10.04
N PHE A 90 -6.12 4.85 10.28
CA PHE A 90 -6.80 4.06 9.25
C PHE A 90 -7.97 4.83 8.61
N ASP A 91 -8.09 4.74 7.28
CA ASP A 91 -9.02 5.52 6.46
C ASP A 91 -9.72 4.74 5.32
N GLN A 92 -9.54 3.41 5.19
CA GLN A 92 -10.19 2.53 4.20
C GLN A 92 -11.64 2.18 4.59
N GLU A 93 -12.55 3.15 4.57
CA GLU A 93 -13.94 2.96 5.04
C GLU A 93 -14.73 1.89 4.26
N SER A 94 -14.44 1.72 2.96
CA SER A 94 -15.16 0.84 2.03
C SER A 94 -14.73 -0.63 2.09
N LEU A 95 -13.57 -0.93 2.66
CA LEU A 95 -12.99 -2.28 2.70
C LEU A 95 -13.23 -3.01 4.04
N ARG A 96 -13.92 -2.36 4.98
CA ARG A 96 -14.25 -2.96 6.28
C ARG A 96 -15.22 -4.15 6.12
N PRO A 97 -15.23 -5.11 7.05
CA PRO A 97 -16.17 -6.22 7.02
C PRO A 97 -17.64 -5.77 6.96
N PRO A 98 -18.46 -6.35 6.06
CA PRO A 98 -19.87 -5.98 5.92
C PRO A 98 -20.68 -6.43 7.15
N GLN A 99 -21.78 -5.74 7.45
CA GLN A 99 -22.71 -6.18 8.50
C GLN A 99 -23.41 -7.50 8.13
N THR A 100 -23.76 -7.66 6.86
CA THR A 100 -24.33 -8.90 6.31
C THR A 100 -23.18 -9.78 5.80
N THR A 101 -22.95 -10.92 6.45
CA THR A 101 -21.79 -11.79 6.14
C THR A 101 -21.81 -12.37 4.73
N THR A 102 -22.96 -12.41 4.06
CA THR A 102 -23.10 -12.88 2.67
C THR A 102 -22.99 -11.76 1.63
N ASP A 103 -22.70 -10.51 2.03
CA ASP A 103 -22.52 -9.39 1.09
C ASP A 103 -21.10 -9.39 0.50
N VAL A 104 -20.86 -10.35 -0.39
CA VAL A 104 -19.56 -10.53 -1.05
C VAL A 104 -19.25 -9.34 -1.98
N ARG A 105 -20.27 -8.72 -2.58
CA ARG A 105 -20.11 -7.56 -3.45
C ARG A 105 -19.43 -6.40 -2.72
N HIS A 106 -19.88 -6.10 -1.51
CA HIS A 106 -19.32 -5.03 -0.69
C HIS A 106 -17.80 -5.18 -0.54
N VAL A 107 -17.34 -6.39 -0.24
CA VAL A 107 -15.91 -6.66 -0.07
C VAL A 107 -15.15 -6.54 -1.39
N ILE A 108 -15.69 -7.10 -2.49
CA ILE A 108 -15.04 -7.00 -3.81
C ILE A 108 -14.88 -5.54 -4.24
N GLU A 109 -15.94 -4.73 -4.13
CA GLU A 109 -15.90 -3.31 -4.49
C GLU A 109 -15.00 -2.50 -3.53
N GLY A 110 -14.96 -2.89 -2.26
CA GLY A 110 -14.04 -2.36 -1.25
C GLY A 110 -12.58 -2.58 -1.63
N VAL A 111 -12.23 -3.80 -2.05
CA VAL A 111 -10.87 -4.16 -2.51
C VAL A 111 -10.50 -3.31 -3.71
N ILE A 112 -11.31 -3.32 -4.77
CA ILE A 112 -11.06 -2.54 -5.99
C ILE A 112 -10.84 -1.05 -5.68
N THR A 113 -11.56 -0.51 -4.69
CA THR A 113 -11.37 0.88 -4.25
C THR A 113 -10.03 1.08 -3.58
N ALA A 114 -9.64 0.22 -2.63
CA ALA A 114 -8.35 0.28 -1.95
C ALA A 114 -7.18 0.13 -2.94
N GLU A 115 -7.25 -0.85 -3.84
CA GLU A 115 -6.24 -1.09 -4.88
C GLU A 115 -6.08 0.13 -5.80
N ARG A 116 -7.17 0.79 -6.20
CA ARG A 116 -7.11 2.00 -7.02
C ARG A 116 -6.36 3.13 -6.31
N GLU A 117 -6.60 3.30 -5.02
CA GLU A 117 -5.92 4.31 -4.20
C GLU A 117 -4.44 3.99 -3.99
N ALA A 118 -4.09 2.71 -3.77
CA ALA A 118 -2.72 2.23 -3.70
C ALA A 118 -1.98 2.48 -5.01
N ILE A 119 -2.55 2.07 -6.15
CA ILE A 119 -2.01 2.29 -7.50
C ILE A 119 -1.73 3.76 -7.77
N GLU A 120 -2.66 4.66 -7.45
CA GLU A 120 -2.45 6.11 -7.61
C GLU A 120 -1.28 6.59 -6.75
N HIS A 121 -1.22 6.15 -5.50
CA HIS A 121 -0.18 6.55 -4.56
C HIS A 121 1.20 6.01 -4.95
N TYR A 122 1.31 4.77 -5.43
CA TYR A 122 2.57 4.20 -5.92
C TYR A 122 3.07 4.90 -7.18
N ARG A 123 2.19 5.23 -8.13
CA ARG A 123 2.57 6.05 -9.29
C ARG A 123 3.12 7.42 -8.88
N ALA A 124 2.55 8.03 -7.84
CA ALA A 124 3.08 9.27 -7.27
C ALA A 124 4.46 9.08 -6.63
N ILE A 125 4.70 7.97 -5.91
CA ILE A 125 6.02 7.64 -5.34
C ILE A 125 7.06 7.46 -6.45
N ILE A 126 6.73 6.69 -7.49
CA ILE A 126 7.62 6.45 -8.64
C ILE A 126 8.01 7.78 -9.28
N HIS A 127 7.03 8.66 -9.54
CA HIS A 127 7.29 9.98 -10.10
C HIS A 127 8.19 10.83 -9.19
N SER A 128 7.92 10.84 -7.88
CA SER A 128 8.72 11.62 -6.92
C SER A 128 10.15 11.09 -6.75
N ALA A 129 10.39 9.81 -7.03
CA ALA A 129 11.68 9.15 -6.83
C ALA A 129 12.53 9.04 -8.11
N ALA A 130 11.94 9.26 -9.29
CA ALA A 130 12.50 8.90 -10.59
C ALA A 130 13.97 9.34 -10.82
N ASP A 131 14.31 10.59 -10.48
CA ASP A 131 15.65 11.15 -10.78
C ASP A 131 16.63 11.05 -9.59
N GLU A 132 16.11 11.03 -8.35
CA GLU A 132 16.94 11.16 -7.14
C GLU A 132 17.11 9.84 -6.39
N ASP A 133 16.17 8.91 -6.53
CA ASP A 133 16.15 7.67 -5.75
C ASP A 133 15.60 6.49 -6.57
N PRO A 134 16.39 5.97 -7.53
CA PRO A 134 15.97 4.86 -8.39
C PRO A 134 15.66 3.57 -7.60
N VAL A 135 16.22 3.41 -6.39
CA VAL A 135 15.92 2.24 -5.54
C VAL A 135 14.52 2.33 -4.96
N THR A 136 14.06 3.53 -4.57
CA THR A 136 12.66 3.72 -4.14
C THR A 136 11.71 3.59 -5.33
N ALA A 137 12.07 4.13 -6.50
CA ALA A 137 11.25 4.01 -7.70
C ALA A 137 11.07 2.54 -8.15
N ASP A 138 12.15 1.75 -8.13
CA ASP A 138 12.11 0.31 -8.45
C ASP A 138 11.22 -0.46 -7.46
N LEU A 139 11.41 -0.24 -6.14
CA LEU A 139 10.55 -0.85 -5.12
C LEU A 139 9.07 -0.52 -5.33
N ALA A 140 8.75 0.76 -5.54
CA ALA A 140 7.37 1.19 -5.77
C ALA A 140 6.79 0.62 -7.08
N THR A 141 7.62 0.38 -8.09
CA THR A 141 7.21 -0.25 -9.36
C THR A 141 6.89 -1.73 -9.17
N GLN A 142 7.65 -2.45 -8.33
CA GLN A 142 7.38 -3.85 -8.00
C GLN A 142 6.04 -3.97 -7.28
N ILE A 143 5.83 -3.21 -6.20
CA ILE A 143 4.57 -3.25 -5.45
C ILE A 143 3.41 -2.84 -6.36
N LEU A 144 3.55 -1.76 -7.14
CA LEU A 144 2.52 -1.33 -8.12
C LEU A 144 2.08 -2.46 -9.07
N ALA A 145 3.00 -3.33 -9.49
CA ALA A 145 2.66 -4.44 -10.37
C ALA A 145 1.75 -5.47 -9.67
N ASP A 146 1.98 -5.69 -8.38
CA ASP A 146 1.17 -6.59 -7.55
C ASP A 146 -0.23 -5.98 -7.33
N GLU A 147 -0.33 -4.69 -6.94
CA GLU A 147 -1.63 -3.98 -6.78
C GLU A 147 -2.46 -3.97 -8.08
N GLU A 148 -1.81 -3.77 -9.24
CA GLU A 148 -2.50 -3.84 -10.54
C GLU A 148 -3.05 -5.24 -10.82
N ALA A 149 -2.33 -6.30 -10.41
CA ALA A 149 -2.77 -7.68 -10.54
C ALA A 149 -3.95 -7.99 -9.59
N HIS A 150 -3.85 -7.58 -8.32
CA HIS A 150 -4.93 -7.73 -7.34
C HIS A 150 -6.21 -7.04 -7.81
N ARG A 151 -6.12 -5.78 -8.25
CA ARG A 151 -7.29 -5.06 -8.81
C ARG A 151 -7.93 -5.83 -9.95
N THR A 152 -7.14 -6.29 -10.93
CA THR A 152 -7.67 -7.03 -12.09
C THR A 152 -8.31 -8.35 -11.69
N GLN A 153 -7.76 -9.05 -10.70
CA GLN A 153 -8.36 -10.27 -10.15
C GLN A 153 -9.74 -10.00 -9.54
N PHE A 154 -9.87 -8.96 -8.70
CA PHE A 154 -11.14 -8.61 -8.07
C PHE A 154 -12.17 -8.02 -9.05
N GLU A 155 -11.74 -7.28 -10.08
CA GLU A 155 -12.61 -6.90 -11.20
C GLU A 155 -13.17 -8.15 -11.92
N GLY A 156 -12.38 -9.22 -12.01
CA GLY A 156 -12.81 -10.52 -12.52
C GLY A 156 -13.90 -11.16 -11.66
N PHE A 157 -13.74 -11.18 -10.33
CA PHE A 157 -14.77 -11.66 -9.41
C PHE A 157 -16.07 -10.84 -9.51
N LEU A 158 -15.95 -9.52 -9.64
CA LEU A 158 -17.10 -8.64 -9.82
C LEU A 158 -17.87 -8.97 -11.10
N ALA A 159 -17.15 -9.17 -12.21
CA ALA A 159 -17.74 -9.52 -13.50
C ALA A 159 -18.49 -10.86 -13.45
N GLU A 160 -17.97 -11.88 -12.75
CA GLU A 160 -18.70 -13.13 -12.51
C GLU A 160 -19.95 -12.90 -11.65
N LEU A 161 -19.87 -12.02 -10.65
CA LEU A 161 -20.98 -11.73 -9.76
C LEU A 161 -22.17 -11.06 -10.48
N ASP A 162 -21.87 -10.30 -11.54
CA ASP A 162 -22.80 -9.54 -12.39
C ASP A 162 -23.37 -10.33 -13.59
N ALA A 163 -22.84 -11.52 -13.88
CA ALA A 163 -23.26 -12.38 -15.00
C ALA A 163 -24.58 -13.14 -14.71
#